data_AF-A0A945R568-F1
#
_entry.id   AF-A0A945R568-F1
#
_cell.length_a   1.000
_cell.length_b   1.000
_cell.length_c   1.000
_cell.angle_alpha   90.00
_cell.angle_beta   90.00
_cell.angle_gamma   90.00
#
_symmetry.space_group_name_H-M   'P 1'
#
loop_
_entity.id
_entity.type
_entity.pdbx_description
1 polymer ?
#
loop_
_entity_poly.entity_id
_entity_poly.type
_entity_poly.pdbx_seq_one_letter_code
_entity_poly.pdbx_strand_id
1 'polypeptide(L)'
;MDWRHEAACRDEDPELFFPIGNTGPALVQIEEAKAVCRRCPVVDDCLRWALETGQDSGVWGGLSEDERRALKRRNARLRARTSA
;
A
#
# COMPACT_ATOMS: atom_id res chain seq x y z
N MET A 1 3.80 9.27 -18.83
CA MET A 1 4.75 9.56 -17.74
C MET A 1 4.68 8.39 -16.78
N ASP A 2 5.83 7.81 -16.43
CA ASP A 2 5.90 6.73 -15.45
C ASP A 2 5.93 7.36 -14.06
N TRP A 3 4.77 7.35 -13.40
CA TRP A 3 4.52 7.93 -12.07
C TRP A 3 5.56 7.49 -11.02
N ARG A 4 6.22 6.34 -11.24
CA ARG A 4 7.29 5.84 -10.38
C ARG A 4 8.48 6.80 -10.28
N HIS A 5 8.70 7.68 -11.25
CA HIS A 5 9.78 8.68 -11.19
C HIS A 5 9.50 9.82 -10.22
N GLU A 6 8.23 10.07 -9.90
CA GLU A 6 7.78 11.13 -9.00
C GLU A 6 7.51 10.58 -7.58
N ALA A 7 7.82 9.31 -7.34
CA ALA A 7 7.55 8.65 -6.07
C ALA A 7 8.55 9.10 -4.98
N ALA A 8 8.02 9.71 -3.91
CA ALA A 8 8.82 10.20 -2.78
C ALA A 8 9.54 9.09 -1.99
N CYS A 9 9.13 7.81 -2.14
CA CYS A 9 9.80 6.68 -1.51
C CYS A 9 11.16 6.34 -2.13
N ARG A 10 11.52 6.94 -3.27
CA ARG A 10 12.82 6.70 -3.94
C ARG A 10 14.02 7.23 -3.16
N ASP A 11 13.80 8.25 -2.35
CA ASP A 11 14.83 8.88 -1.53
C ASP A 11 14.92 8.27 -0.11
N GLU A 12 14.13 7.22 0.14
CA GLU A 12 14.02 6.54 1.43
C GLU A 12 14.57 5.11 1.34
N ASP A 13 14.83 4.48 2.49
CA ASP A 13 15.29 3.10 2.55
C ASP A 13 14.20 2.13 2.03
N PRO A 14 14.47 1.28 1.02
CA PRO A 14 13.52 0.28 0.56
C PRO A 14 13.02 -0.66 1.66
N GLU A 15 13.87 -1.03 2.63
CA GLU A 15 13.50 -1.93 3.73
C GLU A 15 12.38 -1.35 4.61
N LEU A 16 12.26 -0.02 4.69
CA LEU A 16 11.17 0.67 5.39
C LEU A 16 9.78 0.22 4.90
N PHE A 17 9.66 -0.06 3.60
CA PHE A 17 8.39 -0.43 2.97
C PHE A 17 8.09 -1.93 3.06
N PHE A 18 9.02 -2.76 3.53
CA PHE A 18 8.87 -4.22 3.65
C PHE A 18 9.08 -4.71 5.09
N PRO A 19 8.19 -4.33 6.02
CA PRO A 19 8.27 -4.74 7.42
C PRO A 19 8.10 -6.26 7.56
N ILE A 20 8.87 -6.86 8.48
CA ILE A 20 8.77 -8.28 8.80
C ILE A 20 7.75 -8.47 9.92
N GLY A 21 6.58 -9.00 9.57
CA GLY A 21 5.46 -9.21 10.49
C GLY A 21 4.56 -7.99 10.61
N ASN A 22 3.60 -8.04 11.54
CA ASN A 22 2.60 -6.98 11.73
C ASN A 22 2.35 -6.69 13.23
N THR A 23 3.38 -6.88 14.05
CA THR A 23 3.33 -6.67 15.50
C THR A 23 4.59 -5.96 16.00
N GLY A 24 4.47 -5.27 17.14
CA GLY A 24 5.60 -4.64 17.80
C GLY A 24 6.35 -3.66 16.89
N PRO A 25 7.67 -3.83 16.67
CA PRO A 25 8.48 -2.95 15.81
C PRO A 25 7.94 -2.77 14.40
N ALA A 26 7.30 -3.80 13.84
CA ALA A 26 6.74 -3.73 12.49
C ALA A 26 5.62 -2.68 12.37
N LEU A 27 4.84 -2.44 13.43
CA LEU A 27 3.80 -1.42 13.42
C LEU A 27 4.37 -0.01 13.31
N VAL A 28 5.51 0.24 13.95
CA VAL A 28 6.22 1.53 13.88
C VAL A 28 6.75 1.73 12.47
N GLN A 29 7.43 0.71 11.92
CA GLN A 29 7.96 0.73 10.55
C GLN A 29 6.85 0.95 9.50
N ILE A 30 5.68 0.31 9.67
CA ILE A 30 4.51 0.53 8.81
C ILE A 30 4.06 1.99 8.87
N GLU A 31 3.98 2.57 10.07
CA GLU A 31 3.52 3.95 10.23
C GLU A 31 4.53 4.97 9.65
N GLU A 32 5.82 4.70 9.77
CA GLU A 32 6.87 5.49 9.13
C GLU A 32 6.79 5.40 7.60
N ALA A 33 6.62 4.20 7.02
CA ALA A 33 6.40 4.03 5.59
C ALA A 33 5.13 4.78 5.12
N LYS A 34 4.04 4.70 5.89
CA LYS A 34 2.82 5.46 5.60
C LYS A 34 3.03 6.97 5.68
N ALA A 35 3.86 7.46 6.60
CA ALA A 35 4.22 8.87 6.67
C ALA A 35 4.88 9.36 5.37
N VAL A 36 5.75 8.54 4.78
CA VAL A 36 6.31 8.83 3.46
C VAL A 36 5.23 8.83 2.38
N CYS A 37 4.33 7.85 2.38
CA CYS A 37 3.23 7.81 1.41
C CYS A 37 2.31 9.03 1.49
N ARG A 38 2.05 9.58 2.69
CA ARG A 38 1.17 10.76 2.89
C ARG A 38 1.66 12.03 2.18
N ARG A 39 2.96 12.15 1.95
CA ARG A 39 3.58 13.28 1.23
C ARG A 39 3.91 12.96 -0.24
N CYS A 40 3.59 11.76 -0.71
CA CYS A 40 3.93 11.30 -2.05
C CYS A 40 2.88 11.80 -3.07
N PRO A 41 3.27 12.49 -4.15
CA PRO A 41 2.32 13.04 -5.13
C PRO A 41 1.60 11.97 -5.95
N VAL A 42 2.17 10.76 -6.03
CA VAL A 42 1.68 9.64 -6.85
C VAL A 42 1.07 8.52 -6.01
N VAL A 43 0.57 8.84 -4.81
CA VAL A 43 0.01 7.85 -3.87
C VAL A 43 -1.16 7.06 -4.47
N ASP A 44 -2.05 7.72 -5.21
CA ASP A 44 -3.21 7.10 -5.84
C ASP A 44 -2.82 6.18 -7.00
N ASP A 45 -1.88 6.60 -7.83
CA ASP A 45 -1.34 5.77 -8.92
C ASP A 45 -0.63 4.52 -8.38
N CYS A 46 0.15 4.70 -7.31
CA CYS A 46 0.83 3.62 -6.61
C CYS A 46 -0.18 2.61 -6.03
N LEU A 47 -1.22 3.10 -5.35
CA LEU A 47 -2.26 2.25 -4.78
C LEU A 47 -3.00 1.47 -5.87
N ARG A 48 -3.42 2.15 -6.94
CA ARG A 48 -4.11 1.54 -8.07
C ARG A 48 -3.29 0.41 -8.67
N TRP A 49 -2.03 0.69 -9.00
CA TRP A 49 -1.12 -0.31 -9.57
C TRP A 49 -0.95 -1.51 -8.63
N ALA A 50 -0.74 -1.27 -7.33
CA ALA A 50 -0.59 -2.34 -6.34
C ALA A 50 -1.84 -3.23 -6.22
N LEU A 51 -3.03 -2.65 -6.33
CA LEU A 51 -4.29 -3.40 -6.33
C LEU A 51 -4.48 -4.22 -7.60
N GLU A 52 -4.18 -3.64 -8.77
CA GLU A 52 -4.30 -4.25 -10.09
C GLU A 52 -3.32 -5.42 -10.29
N THR A 53 -2.04 -5.24 -9.92
CA THR A 53 -1.03 -6.28 -10.10
C THR A 53 -1.00 -7.31 -8.99
N GLY A 54 -1.74 -7.09 -7.89
CA GLY A 54 -1.72 -8.01 -6.77
C GLY A 54 -0.43 -7.97 -5.94
N GLN A 55 0.05 -6.77 -5.62
CA GLN A 55 1.20 -6.66 -4.70
C GLN A 55 0.79 -7.08 -3.29
N ASP A 56 1.30 -8.26 -2.90
CA ASP A 56 0.88 -8.97 -1.70
C ASP A 56 1.78 -8.73 -0.51
N SER A 57 2.88 -7.99 -0.63
CA SER A 57 3.79 -7.69 0.48
C SER A 57 4.18 -6.23 0.53
N GLY A 58 4.49 -5.73 1.72
CA GLY A 58 4.95 -4.36 1.94
C GLY A 58 3.86 -3.29 1.94
N VAL A 59 4.27 -2.03 2.08
CA VAL A 59 3.42 -0.83 2.12
C VAL A 59 3.38 -0.18 0.74
N TRP A 60 2.18 -0.04 0.18
CA TRP A 60 1.96 0.52 -1.15
C TRP A 60 0.80 1.51 -1.11
N GLY A 61 1.00 2.69 -1.69
CA GLY A 61 -0.05 3.71 -1.76
C GLY A 61 -0.66 4.08 -0.41
N GLY A 62 0.15 4.08 0.65
CA GLY A 62 -0.28 4.39 2.02
C GLY A 62 -1.02 3.26 2.75
N LEU A 63 -1.13 2.08 2.16
CA LEU A 63 -1.76 0.91 2.78
C LEU A 63 -0.75 -0.21 3.04
N SER A 64 -0.85 -0.85 4.21
CA SER A 64 -0.14 -2.09 4.49
C SER A 64 -0.73 -3.26 3.69
N GLU A 65 0.00 -4.38 3.66
CA GLU A 65 -0.49 -5.64 3.08
C GLU A 65 -1.89 -6.00 3.59
N ASP A 66 -2.09 -5.99 4.91
CA ASP A 66 -3.35 -6.40 5.52
C ASP A 66 -4.51 -5.45 5.21
N GLU A 67 -4.22 -4.14 5.12
CA GLU A 67 -5.20 -3.14 4.72
C GLU A 67 -5.61 -3.31 3.25
N ARG A 68 -4.65 -3.54 2.34
CA ARG A 68 -4.95 -3.84 0.93
C ARG A 68 -5.77 -5.11 0.81
N ARG A 69 -5.43 -6.15 1.57
CA ARG A 69 -6.17 -7.42 1.59
C ARG A 69 -7.59 -7.22 2.11
N ALA A 70 -7.77 -6.44 3.17
CA ALA A 70 -9.09 -6.08 3.70
C ALA A 70 -9.93 -5.29 2.69
N LEU A 71 -9.32 -4.33 1.99
CA LEU A 71 -9.97 -3.55 0.94
C LEU A 71 -10.44 -4.43 -0.22
N LYS A 72 -9.58 -5.34 -0.71
CA LYS A 72 -9.96 -6.32 -1.75
C LYS A 72 -11.14 -7.19 -1.32
N ARG A 73 -11.10 -7.73 -0.09
CA ARG A 73 -12.22 -8.52 0.47
C ARG A 73 -13.52 -7.72 0.55
N ARG A 74 -13.46 -6.46 0.99
CA ARG A 74 -14.62 -5.57 1.04
C ARG A 74 -15.20 -5.32 -0.36
N ASN A 75 -14.35 -5.03 -1.34
CA ASN A 75 -14.78 -4.79 -2.72
C ASN A 75 -15.41 -6.03 -3.35
N ALA A 76 -14.84 -7.22 -3.11
CA ALA A 76 -15.42 -8.48 -3.56
C ALA A 76 -16.82 -8.72 -2.96
N ARG A 77 -16.98 -8.47 -1.65
CA ARG A 77 -18.29 -8.57 -0.97
C ARG A 77 -19.32 -7.59 -1.53
N LEU A 78 -18.93 -6.35 -1.84
CA LEU A 78 -19.82 -5.37 -2.45
C LEU A 78 -20.27 -5.81 -3.85
N ARG A 79 -19.34 -6.29 -4.69
CA ARG A 79 -19.67 -6.83 -6.02
C ARG A 79 -20.65 -8.00 -5.94
N ALA A 80 -20.42 -8.94 -5.01
CA ALA A 80 -21.33 -10.07 -4.82
C ALA A 80 -22.75 -9.64 -4.40
N ARG A 81 -22.88 -8.56 -3.61
CA ARG A 81 -24.18 -8.02 -3.17
C ARG A 81 -24.93 -7.26 -4.27
N THR A 82 -24.23 -6.63 -5.20
CA THR A 82 -24.86 -5.89 -6.32
C THR A 82 -25.28 -6.82 -7.46
N SER A 83 -24.67 -7.99 -7.56
CA SER A 83 -25.01 -9.02 -8.56
C SER A 83 -26.13 -9.98 -8.12
N ALA A 84 -26.74 -9.76 -6.96
CA ALA A 84 -27.84 -10.54 -6.40
C ALA A 84 -29.10 -9.68 -6.29
#